data_AF-A0A8J6WGM2-F1
#
_entry.id   AF-A0A8J6WGM2-F1
#
_cell.length_a   1.000
_cell.length_b   1.000
_cell.length_c   1.000
_cell.angle_alpha   90.00
_cell.angle_beta   90.00
_cell.angle_gamma   90.00
#
_symmetry.space_group_name_H-M   'P 1'
#
loop_
_entity.id
_entity.type
_entity.pdbx_description
1 polymer ?
#
loop_
_entity_poly.entity_id
_entity_poly.type
_entity_poly.pdbx_seq_one_letter_code
_entity_poly.pdbx_strand_id
1 'polypeptide(L)'
;MSYILSLLKSKLPNQLRGEVSSSILCYYINDTTDIQIIRVVSEAIYRFERIVFPEERVLFEASLESYLEIHSPSPNGARITRSECRTFQVSEG
;
A
#
# COMPACT_ATOMS: atom_id res chain seq x y z
N MET A 1 28.45 -14.90 -49.89
CA MET A 1 28.57 -16.01 -48.93
C MET A 1 27.60 -15.76 -47.80
N SER A 2 26.61 -16.63 -47.67
CA SER A 2 25.56 -16.58 -46.64
C SER A 2 26.11 -17.11 -45.33
N TYR A 3 25.84 -16.41 -44.22
CA TYR A 3 25.70 -17.01 -42.90
C TYR A 3 24.52 -16.37 -42.18
N ILE A 4 23.33 -16.94 -42.41
CA ILE A 4 22.24 -16.89 -41.45
C ILE A 4 22.59 -17.86 -40.33
N LEU A 5 22.47 -17.39 -39.09
CA LEU A 5 22.23 -18.06 -37.79
C LEU A 5 22.71 -17.03 -36.74
N SER A 6 21.88 -16.40 -35.91
CA SER A 6 20.81 -16.97 -35.11
C SER A 6 19.77 -15.91 -34.72
N LEU A 7 18.53 -16.22 -35.10
CA LEU A 7 17.32 -15.75 -34.44
C LEU A 7 17.30 -16.31 -33.01
N LEU A 8 17.44 -15.43 -32.03
CA LEU A 8 16.77 -15.44 -30.72
C LEU A 8 17.33 -14.27 -29.89
N LYS A 9 17.16 -13.03 -30.37
CA LYS A 9 16.79 -11.98 -29.42
C LYS A 9 15.35 -12.30 -29.06
N SER A 10 15.20 -13.20 -28.09
CA SER A 10 13.91 -13.55 -27.53
C SER A 10 13.21 -12.23 -27.22
N LYS A 11 12.08 -12.06 -27.87
CA LYS A 11 11.04 -11.12 -27.48
C LYS A 11 10.68 -11.55 -26.06
N LEU A 12 11.40 -11.04 -25.07
CA LEU A 12 10.95 -11.12 -23.68
C LEU A 12 9.54 -10.53 -23.76
N PRO A 13 8.49 -11.26 -23.34
CA PRO A 13 7.15 -10.73 -23.38
C PRO A 13 7.22 -9.40 -22.66
N ASN A 14 6.94 -8.34 -23.43
CA ASN A 14 7.03 -6.97 -22.99
C ASN A 14 6.33 -6.94 -21.64
N GLN A 15 7.12 -6.62 -20.62
CA GLN A 15 6.78 -6.32 -19.25
C GLN A 15 5.28 -6.49 -19.00
N LEU A 16 4.89 -7.45 -18.14
CA LEU A 16 3.65 -7.33 -17.37
C LEU A 16 3.46 -5.84 -17.14
N ARG A 17 2.41 -5.25 -17.71
CA ARG A 17 2.06 -3.86 -17.46
C ARG A 17 2.00 -3.76 -15.94
N GLY A 18 3.11 -3.38 -15.33
CA GLY A 18 3.14 -2.64 -14.10
C GLY A 18 2.43 -1.38 -14.52
N GLU A 19 1.11 -1.44 -14.45
CA GLU A 19 0.31 -0.27 -14.23
C GLU A 19 1.10 0.49 -13.19
N VAL A 20 1.62 1.66 -13.59
CA VAL A 20 2.28 2.56 -12.67
C VAL A 20 1.16 2.98 -11.74
N SER A 21 0.86 2.14 -10.75
CA SER A 21 -0.02 2.46 -9.65
C SER A 21 0.71 3.63 -9.01
N SER A 22 0.21 4.84 -9.24
CA SER A 22 0.84 6.05 -8.74
C SER A 22 0.86 5.94 -7.23
N SER A 23 2.01 5.54 -6.69
CA SER A 23 2.21 5.40 -5.25
C SER A 23 2.12 6.79 -4.64
N ILE A 24 1.30 6.93 -3.61
CA ILE A 24 1.17 8.13 -2.81
C ILE A 24 1.81 7.90 -1.44
N LEU A 25 2.51 8.91 -0.95
CA LEU A 25 2.97 8.93 0.44
C LEU A 25 1.80 9.33 1.35
N CYS A 26 1.49 8.50 2.32
CA CYS A 26 0.41 8.68 3.27
C CYS A 26 0.95 8.74 4.71
N TYR A 27 0.14 9.28 5.63
CA TYR A 27 0.41 9.21 7.06
C TYR A 27 -0.85 8.85 7.87
N TYR A 28 -0.66 8.07 8.92
CA TYR A 28 -1.68 7.81 9.94
C TYR A 28 -1.15 8.23 11.31
N ILE A 29 -1.99 8.85 12.12
CA ILE A 29 -1.71 9.12 13.54
C ILE A 29 -2.77 8.38 14.34
N ASN A 30 -2.35 7.58 15.31
CA ASN A 30 -3.27 7.02 16.28
C ASN A 30 -3.57 8.06 17.36
N ASP A 31 -4.69 8.78 17.21
CA ASP A 31 -5.19 9.78 18.16
C ASP A 31 -6.05 9.17 19.28
N THR A 32 -6.00 7.84 19.44
CA THR A 32 -6.70 7.13 20.51
C THR A 32 -5.75 6.70 21.61
N THR A 33 -6.30 6.37 22.77
CA THR A 33 -5.53 5.88 23.93
C THR A 33 -5.15 4.40 23.83
N ASP A 34 -5.63 3.70 22.81
CA ASP A 34 -5.44 2.26 22.62
C ASP A 34 -4.36 1.96 21.56
N ILE A 35 -3.68 0.83 21.70
CA ILE A 35 -2.82 0.30 20.63
C ILE A 35 -3.69 -0.16 19.47
N GLN A 36 -3.31 0.20 18.25
CA GLN A 36 -4.03 -0.18 17.03
C GLN A 36 -3.12 -0.95 16.08
N ILE A 37 -3.72 -1.65 15.11
CA ILE A 37 -3.00 -2.22 13.97
C ILE A 37 -3.56 -1.58 12.71
N ILE A 38 -2.68 -1.01 11.89
CA ILE A 38 -3.06 -0.52 10.56
C ILE A 38 -2.57 -1.46 9.47
N ARG A 39 -3.37 -1.62 8.42
CA ARG A 39 -3.05 -2.44 7.26
C ARG A 39 -3.44 -1.73 5.97
N VAL A 40 -2.54 -1.69 4.99
CA VAL A 40 -2.89 -1.24 3.64
C VAL A 40 -3.43 -2.43 2.85
N VAL A 41 -4.61 -2.26 2.27
CA VAL A 41 -5.32 -3.24 1.45
C VAL A 41 -5.41 -2.70 0.03
N SER A 42 -4.90 -3.47 -0.93
CA SER A 42 -4.90 -3.13 -2.36
C SER A 42 -5.26 -4.35 -3.22
N GLU A 43 -5.72 -4.12 -4.44
CA GLU A 43 -5.93 -5.16 -5.47
C GLU A 43 -4.61 -5.87 -5.83
N ALA A 44 -3.49 -5.15 -5.80
CA ALA A 44 -2.14 -5.70 -5.93
C ALA A 44 -1.65 -6.27 -4.59
N ILE A 45 -0.75 -7.26 -4.61
CA ILE A 45 -0.16 -7.83 -3.40
C ILE A 45 0.80 -6.81 -2.76
N TYR A 46 0.28 -5.98 -1.87
CA TYR A 46 1.05 -5.13 -0.95
C TYR A 46 0.64 -5.47 0.49
N ARG A 47 1.61 -5.80 1.34
CA ARG A 47 1.38 -6.20 2.75
C ARG A 47 2.08 -5.23 3.69
N PHE A 48 1.58 -4.00 3.72
CA PHE A 48 1.93 -3.10 4.81
C PHE A 48 0.99 -3.39 5.99
N GLU A 49 1.56 -3.81 7.10
CA GLU A 49 0.87 -4.01 8.38
C GLU A 49 1.78 -3.51 9.51
N ARG A 50 1.22 -2.70 10.42
CA ARG A 50 1.97 -2.09 11.51
C ARG A 50 1.13 -1.96 12.77
N ILE A 51 1.75 -2.21 13.91
CA ILE A 51 1.24 -1.77 15.22
C ILE A 51 1.48 -0.25 15.32
N VAL A 52 0.50 0.49 15.86
CA VAL A 52 0.57 1.93 16.07
C VAL A 52 0.22 2.26 17.51
N PHE A 53 1.16 2.82 18.26
CA PHE A 53 0.95 3.25 19.64
C PHE A 53 0.15 4.57 19.71
N PRO A 54 -0.48 4.88 20.85
CA PRO A 54 -1.09 6.20 21.07
C PRO A 54 -0.11 7.32 20.72
N GLU A 55 -0.60 8.31 19.97
CA GLU A 55 0.13 9.48 19.44
C GLU A 55 1.24 9.16 18.42
N GLU A 56 1.44 7.89 18.04
CA GLU A 56 2.44 7.54 17.03
C GLU A 56 1.97 7.94 15.63
N ARG A 57 2.87 8.58 14.88
CA ARG A 57 2.71 8.86 13.46
C ARG A 57 3.45 7.82 12.63
N VAL A 58 2.73 7.16 11.73
CA VAL A 58 3.28 6.20 10.78
C VAL A 58 3.15 6.73 9.36
N LEU A 59 4.28 6.77 8.64
CA LEU A 59 4.33 7.03 7.21
C LEU A 59 4.31 5.71 6.44
N PHE A 60 3.60 5.68 5.32
CA PHE A 60 3.51 4.50 4.46
C PHE A 60 3.20 4.89 3.01
N GLU A 61 3.56 4.01 2.08
CA GLU A 61 3.21 4.13 0.67
C GLU A 61 1.98 3.28 0.34
N ALA A 62 1.12 3.78 -0.56
CA ALA A 62 -0.09 3.09 -0.99
C ALA A 62 -0.48 3.51 -2.42
N SER A 63 -1.27 2.69 -3.13
CA SER A 63 -1.91 3.13 -4.38
C SER A 63 -3.09 4.07 -4.10
N LEU A 64 -3.48 4.89 -5.08
CA LEU A 64 -4.68 5.75 -5.01
C LEU A 64 -5.96 4.96 -4.71
N GLU A 65 -6.04 3.72 -5.19
CA GLU A 65 -7.19 2.82 -5.05
C GLU A 65 -7.11 1.95 -3.79
N SER A 66 -6.07 2.11 -2.96
CA SER A 66 -5.89 1.32 -1.73
C SER A 66 -6.73 1.86 -0.57
N TYR A 67 -7.00 0.98 0.40
CA TYR A 67 -7.67 1.30 1.65
C TYR A 67 -6.76 1.05 2.84
N LEU A 68 -6.86 1.89 3.86
CA LEU A 68 -6.29 1.66 5.18
C LEU A 68 -7.36 0.98 6.05
N GLU A 69 -7.08 -0.24 6.51
CA GLU A 69 -7.80 -0.90 7.58
C GLU A 69 -7.16 -0.54 8.92
N ILE A 70 -7.96 -0.05 9.86
CA ILE A 70 -7.56 0.28 11.22
C ILE A 70 -8.29 -0.66 12.16
N HIS A 71 -7.53 -1.55 12.80
CA HIS A 71 -8.02 -2.48 13.81
C HIS A 71 -7.82 -1.85 15.19
N SER A 72 -8.92 -1.43 15.79
CA SER A 72 -8.95 -0.88 17.15
C SER A 72 -9.55 -1.89 18.12
N PRO A 73 -9.13 -1.89 19.40
CA PRO A 73 -9.85 -2.59 20.46
C PRO A 73 -11.30 -2.11 20.58
N SER A 74 -12.18 -2.99 21.02
CA SER A 74 -13.58 -2.68 21.36
C SER A 74 -14.07 -3.63 22.45
N PRO A 75 -15.14 -3.29 23.20
CA PRO A 75 -15.68 -4.17 24.25
C PRO A 75 -16.06 -5.57 23.76
N ASN A 76 -16.38 -5.71 22.47
CA ASN A 76 -16.84 -6.96 21.87
C ASN A 76 -15.77 -7.61 20.95
N GLY A 77 -14.48 -7.26 21.14
CA GLY A 77 -13.38 -7.77 20.33
C GLY A 77 -12.68 -6.66 19.55
N ALA A 78 -12.50 -6.82 18.23
CA ALA A 78 -11.86 -5.82 17.39
C ALA A 78 -12.88 -5.07 16.53
N ARG A 79 -12.76 -3.74 16.47
CA ARG A 79 -13.48 -2.89 15.52
C ARG A 79 -12.54 -2.58 14.35
N ILE A 80 -13.00 -2.84 13.13
CA ILE A 80 -12.25 -2.53 11.91
C ILE A 80 -12.88 -1.32 11.26
N THR A 81 -12.08 -0.28 11.02
CA THR A 81 -12.46 0.89 10.22
C THR A 81 -11.72 0.86 8.90
N ARG A 82 -12.40 1.20 7.81
CA ARG A 82 -11.79 1.32 6.49
C ARG A 82 -11.87 2.76 6.01
N SER A 83 -10.79 3.25 5.43
CA SER A 83 -10.71 4.58 4.83
C SER A 83 -9.79 4.56 3.62
N GLU A 84 -10.10 5.31 2.58
CA GLU A 84 -9.28 5.35 1.36
C GLU A 84 -7.90 5.96 1.68
N CYS A 85 -6.80 5.37 1.18
CA CYS A 85 -5.46 5.89 1.47
C CYS A 85 -5.27 7.34 1.01
N ARG A 86 -5.98 7.77 -0.04
CA ARG A 86 -5.91 9.15 -0.54
C ARG A 86 -6.32 10.22 0.49
N THR A 87 -7.11 9.88 1.52
CA THR A 87 -7.47 10.84 2.58
C THR A 87 -6.32 11.11 3.55
N PHE A 88 -5.31 10.26 3.53
CA PHE A 88 -4.11 10.34 4.37
C PHE A 88 -2.90 10.85 3.61
N GLN A 89 -3.06 11.28 2.36
CA GLN A 89 -1.97 11.71 1.51
C GLN A 89 -1.23 12.90 2.15
N VAL A 90 0.10 12.82 2.17
CA VAL A 90 0.95 13.94 2.56
C VAL A 90 0.89 14.98 1.43
N SER A 91 0.35 16.15 1.71
CA SER A 91 0.47 17.31 0.81
C SER A 91 1.85 17.94 0.96
N GLU A 92 2.57 18.15 -0.13
CA GLU A 92 3.67 19.12 -0.14
C GLU A 92 3.06 20.52 0.02
N GLY A 93 3.50 21.24 1.05
CA GLY A 93 3.11 22.62 1.32
C GLY A 93 3.98 23.64 0.60
#